data_AF-A0A7S1PY91-F1
#
_entry.id   AF-A0A7S1PY91-F1
#
_cell.length_a   1.000
_cell.length_b   1.000
_cell.length_c   1.000
_cell.angle_alpha   90.00
_cell.angle_beta   90.00
_cell.angle_gamma   90.00
#
_symmetry.space_group_name_H-M   'P 1'
#
loop_
_entity.id
_entity.type
_entity.pdbx_description
1 polymer ?
#
loop_
_entity_poly.entity_id
_entity_poly.type
_entity_poly.pdbx_seq_one_letter_code
_entity_poly.pdbx_strand_id
1 'polypeptide(L)'
;RLFENSMASAIRRACETEAAGELLSAAVALLRSCCDVVVELDPEGTITSPTPELAVLLLQDRGRDLQGSNLSELMAEEGERAAFLGQLREQEHRPSGTGLAEALH
;
A
#
# COMPACT_ATOMS: atom_id res chain seq x y z
N ARG A 1 -25.02 -28.19 -18.28
CA ARG A 1 -23.58 -28.59 -18.20
C ARG A 1 -22.61 -27.44 -18.50
N LEU A 2 -22.61 -26.77 -19.66
CA LEU A 2 -21.70 -25.62 -19.90
C LEU A 2 -22.06 -24.38 -19.05
N PHE A 3 -23.36 -24.07 -18.90
CA PHE A 3 -23.84 -22.97 -18.07
C PHE A 3 -23.58 -23.16 -16.57
N GLU A 4 -23.70 -24.40 -16.06
CA GLU A 4 -23.45 -24.72 -14.65
C GLU A 4 -21.96 -24.55 -14.29
N ASN A 5 -21.05 -24.93 -15.21
CA ASN A 5 -19.62 -24.72 -15.01
C ASN A 5 -19.22 -23.24 -15.07
N SER A 6 -19.92 -22.42 -15.87
CA SER A 6 -19.71 -20.98 -15.95
C SER A 6 -20.19 -20.24 -14.70
N MET A 7 -21.27 -20.72 -14.06
CA MET A 7 -21.82 -20.11 -12.85
C MET A 7 -20.98 -20.48 -11.61
N ALA A 8 -20.53 -21.73 -11.52
CA ALA A 8 -19.65 -22.18 -10.45
C ALA A 8 -18.29 -21.46 -10.45
N SER A 9 -17.75 -21.14 -11.63
CA SER A 9 -16.51 -20.36 -11.73
C SER A 9 -16.71 -18.88 -11.39
N ALA A 10 -17.85 -18.28 -11.74
CA ALA A 10 -18.18 -16.92 -11.35
C ALA A 10 -18.38 -16.75 -9.84
N ILE A 11 -19.11 -17.67 -9.20
CA ILE A 11 -19.30 -17.68 -7.74
C ILE A 11 -17.96 -17.88 -7.03
N ARG A 12 -17.13 -18.80 -7.50
CA ARG A 12 -15.79 -19.03 -6.93
C ARG A 12 -14.94 -17.76 -7.00
N ARG A 13 -14.87 -17.11 -8.17
CA ARG A 13 -14.15 -15.85 -8.32
C ARG A 13 -14.69 -14.75 -7.41
N ALA A 14 -16.01 -14.65 -7.26
CA ALA A 14 -16.63 -13.68 -6.34
C ALA A 14 -16.22 -13.94 -4.89
N CYS A 15 -16.26 -15.19 -4.42
CA CYS A 15 -15.80 -15.57 -3.09
C CYS A 15 -14.30 -15.33 -2.90
N GLU A 16 -13.47 -15.62 -3.91
CA GLU A 16 -12.03 -15.36 -3.87
C GLU A 16 -11.74 -13.85 -3.78
N THR A 17 -12.49 -13.01 -4.50
CA THR A 17 -12.34 -11.55 -4.41
C THR A 17 -12.81 -10.98 -3.08
N GLU A 18 -13.87 -11.52 -2.51
CA GLU A 18 -14.39 -11.12 -1.20
C GLU A 18 -13.41 -11.49 -0.09
N ALA A 19 -12.91 -12.74 -0.10
CA ALA A 19 -11.87 -13.20 0.82
C ALA A 19 -10.58 -12.38 0.69
N ALA A 20 -10.16 -12.03 -0.54
CA ALA A 20 -9.01 -11.15 -0.75
C ALA A 20 -9.24 -9.75 -0.17
N GLY A 21 -10.46 -9.22 -0.28
CA GLY A 21 -10.85 -7.95 0.33
C GLY A 21 -10.81 -7.98 1.86
N GLU A 22 -11.32 -9.05 2.48
CA GLU A 22 -11.27 -9.25 3.92
C GLU A 22 -9.83 -9.36 4.44
N LEU A 23 -8.97 -10.11 3.74
CA LEU A 23 -7.56 -10.25 4.08
C LEU A 23 -6.81 -8.92 3.98
N LEU A 24 -7.05 -8.15 2.90
CA LEU A 24 -6.45 -6.83 2.74
C LEU A 24 -6.91 -5.89 3.86
N SER A 25 -8.20 -5.89 4.18
CA SER A 25 -8.75 -5.08 5.28
C SER A 25 -8.12 -5.46 6.62
N ALA A 26 -7.95 -6.75 6.91
CA ALA A 26 -7.30 -7.22 8.12
C ALA A 26 -5.81 -6.82 8.17
N ALA A 27 -5.09 -6.93 7.05
CA ALA A 27 -3.70 -6.50 6.95
C ALA A 27 -3.54 -5.00 7.19
N VAL A 28 -4.40 -4.16 6.58
CA VAL A 28 -4.42 -2.71 6.82
C VAL A 28 -4.74 -2.38 8.27
N ALA A 29 -5.70 -3.08 8.89
CA ALA A 29 -6.03 -2.89 10.30
C ALA A 29 -4.83 -3.24 11.21
N LEU A 30 -4.11 -4.32 10.90
CA LEU A 30 -2.90 -4.70 11.62
C LEU A 30 -1.80 -3.64 11.45
N LEU A 31 -1.54 -3.16 10.23
CA LEU A 31 -0.58 -2.09 9.98
C LEU A 31 -0.92 -0.83 10.79
N ARG A 32 -2.19 -0.42 10.80
CA ARG A 32 -2.66 0.74 11.59
C ARG A 32 -2.59 0.51 13.10
N SER A 33 -2.60 -0.73 13.56
CA SER A 33 -2.44 -1.04 14.99
C SER A 33 -0.98 -1.02 15.45
N CYS A 34 -0.03 -1.22 14.53
CA CYS A 34 1.40 -1.34 14.81
C CYS A 34 2.20 -0.09 14.44
N CYS A 35 1.67 0.77 13.58
CA CYS A 35 2.35 1.95 13.05
C CYS A 35 1.61 3.22 13.45
N ASP A 36 2.36 4.29 13.77
CA ASP A 36 1.77 5.59 14.08
C ASP A 36 1.05 6.20 12.87
N VAL A 37 1.61 5.99 11.67
CA VAL A 37 1.06 6.49 10.39
C VAL A 37 1.35 5.46 9.29
N VAL A 38 0.37 5.26 8.40
CA VAL A 38 0.51 4.45 7.18
C VAL A 38 0.15 5.33 5.99
N VAL A 39 1.01 5.36 4.98
CA VAL A 39 0.84 6.19 3.76
C VAL A 39 0.81 5.29 2.53
N GLU A 40 0.00 5.67 1.54
CA GLU A 40 0.01 5.04 0.22
C GLU A 40 0.86 5.88 -0.73
N LEU A 41 1.75 5.21 -1.45
CA LEU A 41 2.65 5.82 -2.42
C LEU A 41 2.39 5.27 -3.82
N ASP A 42 2.58 6.10 -4.84
CA ASP A 42 2.71 5.65 -6.23
C ASP A 42 4.12 5.09 -6.51
N PRO A 43 4.37 4.52 -7.71
CA PRO A 43 5.68 3.99 -8.08
C PRO A 43 6.81 5.03 -7.99
N GLU A 44 6.49 6.31 -8.16
CA GLU A 44 7.41 7.44 -8.05
C GLU A 44 7.66 7.90 -6.60
N GLY A 45 6.95 7.32 -5.62
CA GLY A 45 7.10 7.62 -4.20
C GLY A 45 6.29 8.83 -3.76
N THR A 46 5.29 9.23 -4.54
CA THR A 46 4.36 10.32 -4.26
C THR A 46 3.20 9.85 -3.42
N ILE A 47 2.82 10.64 -2.42
CA ILE A 47 1.68 10.34 -1.55
C ILE A 47 0.37 10.45 -2.34
N THR A 48 -0.36 9.34 -2.45
CA THR A 48 -1.56 9.27 -3.32
C THR A 48 -2.86 9.53 -2.58
N SER A 49 -2.89 9.37 -1.26
CA SER A 49 -4.09 9.56 -0.43
C SER A 49 -3.88 10.60 0.69
N PRO A 50 -4.92 11.37 1.04
CA PRO A 50 -4.84 12.32 2.15
C PRO A 50 -4.45 11.61 3.44
N THR A 51 -3.35 12.05 4.05
CA THR A 51 -2.83 11.47 5.30
C THR A 51 -2.53 12.59 6.31
N PRO A 52 -3.56 13.18 6.95
CA PRO A 52 -3.39 14.30 7.88
C PRO A 52 -2.54 13.94 9.11
N GLU A 53 -2.53 12.67 9.51
CA GLU A 53 -1.71 12.16 10.61
C GLU A 53 -0.21 12.29 10.31
N LEU A 54 0.19 12.16 9.03
CA LEU A 54 1.59 12.36 8.61
C LEU A 54 2.02 13.81 8.82
N ALA A 55 1.17 14.78 8.47
CA ALA A 55 1.48 16.20 8.66
C ALA A 55 1.69 16.54 10.14
N VAL A 56 0.89 15.93 11.02
CA VAL A 56 1.05 16.06 12.47
C VAL A 56 2.36 15.41 12.94
N LEU A 57 2.68 14.21 12.47
CA LEU A 57 3.91 13.49 12.82
C LEU A 57 5.17 14.28 12.40
N LEU A 58 5.13 14.92 11.23
CA LEU A 58 6.20 15.77 10.71
C LEU A 58 6.25 17.17 11.34
N LEU A 59 5.45 17.43 12.38
CA LEU A 59 5.34 18.72 13.07
C LEU A 59 5.01 19.89 12.13
N GLN A 60 4.26 19.61 11.07
CA GLN A 60 3.78 20.63 10.14
C GLN A 60 2.43 21.16 10.58
N ASP A 61 1.99 22.27 9.97
CA ASP A 61 0.75 22.91 10.37
C ASP A 61 -0.45 21.98 10.20
N ARG A 62 -1.35 21.98 11.19
CA ARG A 62 -2.50 21.06 11.24
C ARG A 62 -3.48 21.45 10.14
N GLY A 63 -3.51 20.66 9.07
CA GLY A 63 -4.36 20.92 7.90
C GLY A 63 -3.58 21.07 6.60
N ARG A 64 -2.24 21.01 6.63
CA ARG A 64 -1.47 20.84 5.40
C ARG A 64 -1.75 19.44 4.84
N ASP A 65 -2.31 19.41 3.63
CA ASP A 65 -2.39 18.18 2.85
C ASP A 65 -1.01 17.88 2.23
N LEU A 66 -0.56 16.64 2.43
CA LEU A 66 0.70 16.14 1.87
C LEU A 66 0.46 15.28 0.62
N GLN A 67 -0.80 15.06 0.23
CA GLN A 67 -1.13 14.41 -1.03
C GLN A 67 -0.44 15.12 -2.20
N GLY A 68 0.15 14.33 -3.11
CA GLY A 68 0.91 14.83 -4.24
C GLY A 68 2.35 15.24 -3.91
N SER A 69 2.76 15.22 -2.64
CA SER A 69 4.17 15.44 -2.25
C SER A 69 4.97 14.15 -2.39
N ASN A 70 6.23 14.27 -2.79
CA ASN A 70 7.13 13.12 -2.80
C ASN A 70 7.67 12.85 -1.39
N LEU A 71 7.56 11.61 -0.90
CA LEU A 71 7.97 11.27 0.46
C LEU A 71 9.47 11.51 0.70
N SER A 72 10.29 11.36 -0.35
CA SER A 72 11.75 11.56 -0.26
C SER A 72 12.14 13.02 0.06
N GLU A 73 11.27 13.99 -0.27
CA GLU A 73 11.48 15.41 0.05
C GLU A 73 11.19 15.73 1.52
N LEU A 74 10.48 14.84 2.21
CA LEU A 74 10.14 14.97 3.63
C LEU A 74 11.20 14.34 4.54
N MET A 75 12.18 13.62 3.96
CA MET A 75 13.29 13.00 4.69
C MET A 75 14.42 14.00 4.92
N ALA A 76 14.84 14.15 6.17
CA ALA A 76 15.89 15.10 6.54
C ALA A 76 17.30 14.57 6.22
N GLU A 77 17.52 13.27 6.32
CA GLU A 77 18.83 12.66 6.18
C GLU A 77 19.07 12.13 4.76
N GLU A 78 20.17 12.54 4.14
CA GLU A 78 20.56 12.12 2.78
C GLU A 78 20.69 10.60 2.66
N GLY A 79 21.22 9.95 3.69
CA GLY A 79 21.41 8.49 3.71
C GLY A 79 20.09 7.74 3.68
N GLU A 80 19.11 8.16 4.48
CA GLU A 80 17.76 7.60 4.51
C GLU A 80 17.05 7.81 3.17
N ARG A 81 17.17 9.02 2.61
CA ARG A 81 16.61 9.35 1.31
C ARG A 81 17.19 8.47 0.20
N ALA A 82 18.51 8.30 0.16
CA ALA A 82 19.17 7.46 -0.82
C ALA A 82 18.77 5.98 -0.67
N ALA A 83 18.65 5.49 0.56
CA ALA A 83 18.20 4.12 0.84
C ALA A 83 16.74 3.91 0.38
N PHE A 84 15.85 4.85 0.70
CA PHE A 84 14.46 4.82 0.27
C PHE A 84 14.32 4.79 -1.26
N LEU A 85 15.01 5.70 -1.96
CA LEU A 85 15.00 5.72 -3.43
C LEU A 85 15.59 4.46 -4.05
N GLY A 86 16.58 3.84 -3.40
CA GLY A 86 17.10 2.52 -3.79
C GLY A 86 16.04 1.44 -3.71
N GLN A 87 15.31 1.36 -2.58
CA GLN A 87 14.23 0.40 -2.39
C GLN A 87 13.07 0.60 -3.38
N LEU A 88 12.72 1.85 -3.68
CA LEU A 88 11.66 2.18 -4.62
C LEU A 88 11.98 1.61 -6.02
N ARG A 89 13.22 1.80 -6.49
CA ARG A 89 13.71 1.24 -7.76
C ARG A 89 13.71 -0.28 -7.77
N GLU A 90 14.01 -0.92 -6.64
CA GLU A 90 13.95 -2.38 -6.52
C GLU A 90 12.51 -2.91 -6.63
N GLN A 91 11.52 -2.15 -6.14
CA GLN A 91 10.11 -2.52 -6.25
C GLN A 91 9.57 -2.39 -7.68
N GLU A 92 10.00 -1.40 -8.47
CA GLU A 92 9.64 -1.29 -9.89
C GLU A 92 10.05 -2.54 -10.69
N HIS A 93 11.14 -3.21 -10.29
CA HIS A 93 11.66 -4.40 -10.96
C HIS A 93 11.05 -5.70 -10.45
N ARG A 94 10.23 -5.67 -9.39
CA ARG A 94 9.46 -6.84 -8.94
C ARG A 94 8.19 -6.97 -9.77
N PRO A 95 7.97 -8.08 -10.50
CA PRO A 95 6.69 -8.30 -11.17
C PRO A 95 5.58 -8.31 -10.13
N SER A 96 4.54 -7.51 -10.36
CA SER A 96 3.46 -7.14 -9.43
C SER A 96 2.50 -8.28 -9.04
N GLY A 97 2.99 -9.52 -8.90
CA GLY A 97 2.15 -10.73 -8.87
C GLY A 97 2.00 -11.46 -7.53
N THR A 98 2.88 -11.31 -6.54
CA THR A 98 2.96 -12.37 -5.48
C THR A 98 3.20 -11.92 -4.04
N GLY A 99 3.21 -10.62 -3.72
CA GLY A 99 3.69 -10.15 -2.40
C GLY A 99 3.00 -10.74 -1.16
N LEU A 100 1.68 -10.99 -1.21
CA LEU A 100 0.92 -11.54 -0.08
C LEU A 100 0.61 -13.04 -0.21
N ALA A 101 0.58 -13.57 -1.43
CA ALA A 101 0.31 -14.99 -1.67
C ALA A 101 1.54 -15.89 -1.45
N GLU A 102 2.76 -15.37 -1.65
CA GLU A 102 3.99 -16.12 -1.37
C GLU A 102 4.38 -16.15 0.11
N ALA A 103 3.94 -15.19 0.93
CA ALA A 103 4.30 -15.12 2.35
C ALA A 103 3.55 -16.12 3.25
N LEU A 104 2.59 -16.86 2.68
CA LEU A 104 1.75 -17.85 3.39
C LEU A 104 2.08 -19.31 3.02
N HIS A 105 3.19 -19.54 2.31
CA HIS A 105 3.75 -20.87 2.01
C HIS A 105 5.12 -21.06 2.63
#